data_AF-A0A2E5TTQ2-F1
#
_entry.id   AF-A0A2E5TTQ2-F1
#
_cell.length_a   1.000
_cell.length_b   1.000
_cell.length_c   1.000
_cell.angle_alpha   90.00
_cell.angle_beta   90.00
_cell.angle_gamma   90.00
#
_symmetry.space_group_name_H-M   'P 1'
#
loop_
_entity.id
_entity.type
_entity.pdbx_description
1 polymer ?
#
loop_
_entity_poly.entity_id
_entity_poly.type
_entity_poly.pdbx_seq_one_letter_code
_entity_poly.pdbx_strand_id
1 'polypeptide(L)'
;MFTGIIEETGVVEAIEPKSGSFQLTIRIRKTGEDIKIGDSLAVNGCCLTVVKIDPKGNDKIVQFDLLEETWGVTNLQYCISGSLVNLERSLEAGGRLGGHFVTGHIDGVGKIAQWEQKGEDRKIKIFAPNKVMRYVVHKGSIAIDGISLTVAEVEKEHFSVWIIPHTFELTAIKERSLGDAVNLESDIVGKYVERFAVR
;
A
#
# COMPACT_ATOMS: atom_id res chain seq x y z
N MET A 1 11.75 4.39 2.43
CA MET A 1 11.05 4.43 3.74
C MET A 1 9.92 5.42 3.63
N PHE A 2 8.78 5.08 4.22
CA PHE A 2 7.51 5.77 4.15
C PHE A 2 6.89 5.80 5.55
N THR A 3 5.72 6.44 5.67
CA THR A 3 5.01 6.62 6.95
C THR A 3 3.64 5.96 6.96
N GLY A 4 3.15 5.58 5.78
CA GLY A 4 1.81 5.07 5.55
C GLY A 4 0.72 6.15 5.55
N ILE A 5 1.10 7.39 5.28
CA ILE A 5 0.17 8.52 5.17
C ILE A 5 0.03 8.86 3.70
N ILE A 6 -1.05 8.37 3.09
CA ILE A 6 -1.30 8.51 1.66
C ILE A 6 -1.43 9.98 1.29
N GLU A 7 -0.68 10.40 0.27
CA GLU A 7 -0.63 11.79 -0.16
C GLU A 7 -1.65 12.11 -1.24
N GLU A 8 -1.90 11.13 -2.12
CA GLU A 8 -2.92 11.17 -3.16
C GLU A 8 -3.29 9.76 -3.63
N THR A 9 -4.34 9.70 -4.45
CA THR A 9 -4.70 8.51 -5.22
C THR A 9 -4.36 8.74 -6.70
N GLY A 10 -3.50 7.90 -7.26
CA GLY A 10 -3.14 7.91 -8.68
C GLY A 10 -4.03 6.99 -9.52
N VAL A 11 -3.89 7.09 -10.84
CA VAL A 11 -4.65 6.27 -11.80
C VAL A 11 -3.71 5.42 -12.62
N VAL A 12 -3.91 4.10 -12.63
CA VAL A 12 -3.20 3.19 -13.52
C VAL A 12 -3.62 3.47 -14.96
N GLU A 13 -2.68 3.77 -15.84
CA GLU A 13 -2.94 4.01 -17.26
C GLU A 13 -2.67 2.75 -18.08
N ALA A 14 -1.64 1.98 -17.72
CA ALA A 14 -1.32 0.72 -18.36
C ALA A 14 -0.50 -0.18 -17.44
N ILE A 15 -0.65 -1.50 -17.65
CA ILE A 15 0.24 -2.52 -17.12
C ILE A 15 0.56 -3.48 -18.25
N GLU A 16 1.83 -3.59 -18.61
CA GLU A 16 2.26 -4.33 -19.80
C GLU A 16 3.36 -5.32 -19.43
N PRO A 17 3.28 -6.58 -19.91
CA PRO A 17 4.37 -7.53 -19.72
C PRO A 17 5.60 -7.09 -20.54
N LYS A 18 6.78 -7.21 -19.92
CA LYS A 18 8.09 -7.17 -20.56
C LYS A 18 8.78 -8.52 -20.36
N SER A 19 9.85 -8.78 -21.10
CA SER A 19 10.59 -10.05 -21.02
C SER A 19 11.09 -10.34 -19.60
N GLY A 20 10.32 -11.10 -18.81
CA GLY A 20 10.61 -11.45 -17.41
C GLY A 20 10.26 -10.37 -16.37
N SER A 21 9.48 -9.34 -16.73
CA SER A 21 9.08 -8.25 -15.83
C SER A 21 7.75 -7.63 -16.27
N PHE A 22 7.26 -6.64 -15.53
CA PHE A 22 6.07 -5.87 -15.90
C PHE A 22 6.39 -4.39 -15.89
N GLN A 23 5.85 -3.62 -16.82
CA GLN A 23 5.89 -2.16 -16.78
C GLN A 23 4.54 -1.64 -16.29
N LEU A 24 4.58 -0.84 -15.23
CA LEU A 24 3.42 -0.14 -14.67
C LEU A 24 3.51 1.33 -15.03
N THR A 25 2.46 1.89 -15.63
CA THR A 25 2.35 3.31 -15.95
C THR A 25 1.21 3.92 -15.15
N ILE A 26 1.50 4.99 -14.40
CA ILE A 26 0.54 5.66 -13.51
C ILE A 26 0.50 7.16 -13.83
N ARG A 27 -0.70 7.72 -13.85
CA ARG A 27 -0.93 9.15 -13.82
C ARG A 27 -1.01 9.66 -12.39
N ILE A 28 -0.19 10.65 -12.09
CA ILE A 28 -0.02 11.25 -10.76
C ILE A 28 -0.07 12.77 -10.86
N ARG A 29 -0.35 13.45 -9.74
CA ARG A 29 -0.42 14.92 -9.72
C ARG A 29 0.41 15.51 -8.60
N LYS A 30 -0.04 15.37 -7.36
CA LYS A 30 0.58 15.96 -6.17
C LYS A 30 1.92 15.32 -5.86
N THR A 31 2.01 13.99 -5.88
CA THR A 31 3.28 13.27 -5.72
C THR A 31 4.19 13.44 -6.93
N GLY A 32 3.66 13.99 -8.03
CA GLY A 32 4.43 14.36 -9.20
C GLY A 32 5.19 15.66 -9.07
N GLU A 33 4.87 16.57 -8.14
CA GLU A 33 5.42 17.96 -8.17
C GLU A 33 6.95 18.01 -8.17
N ASP A 34 7.60 17.20 -7.33
CA ASP A 34 9.06 17.18 -7.11
C ASP A 34 9.73 15.83 -7.45
N ILE A 35 8.98 14.86 -7.96
CA ILE A 35 9.49 13.52 -8.26
C ILE A 35 10.50 13.52 -9.40
N LYS A 36 11.55 12.71 -9.25
CA LYS A 36 12.64 12.53 -10.21
C LYS A 36 12.80 11.06 -10.59
N ILE A 37 13.42 10.83 -11.74
CA ILE A 37 13.85 9.49 -12.14
C ILE A 37 14.86 8.98 -11.10
N GLY A 38 14.65 7.75 -10.63
CA GLY A 38 15.42 7.14 -9.55
C GLY A 38 14.81 7.30 -8.16
N ASP A 39 13.80 8.17 -7.98
CA ASP A 39 13.12 8.30 -6.70
C ASP A 39 12.25 7.07 -6.41
N SER A 40 12.05 6.80 -5.12
CA SER A 40 11.16 5.74 -4.64
C SER A 40 9.78 6.30 -4.30
N LEU A 41 8.74 5.71 -4.90
CA LEU A 41 7.33 6.01 -4.66
C LEU A 41 6.62 4.74 -4.20
N ALA A 42 5.88 4.81 -3.09
CA ALA A 42 5.03 3.72 -2.66
C ALA A 42 3.75 3.70 -3.49
N VAL A 43 3.45 2.58 -4.13
CA VAL A 43 2.23 2.35 -4.91
C VAL A 43 1.43 1.20 -4.27
N ASN A 44 0.26 1.50 -3.71
CA ASN A 44 -0.44 0.59 -2.79
C ASN A 44 0.50 0.04 -1.70
N GLY A 45 1.38 0.90 -1.19
CA GLY A 45 2.39 0.51 -0.21
C GLY A 45 3.62 -0.20 -0.79
N CYS A 46 3.63 -0.66 -2.05
CA CYS A 46 4.83 -1.27 -2.63
C CYS A 46 5.83 -0.19 -3.05
N CYS A 47 7.06 -0.24 -2.53
CA CYS A 47 8.14 0.66 -2.91
C CYS A 47 8.58 0.37 -4.35
N LEU A 48 8.37 1.32 -5.26
CA LEU A 48 8.79 1.22 -6.65
C LEU A 48 9.69 2.39 -7.04
N THR A 49 10.64 2.13 -7.94
CA THR A 49 11.56 3.15 -8.46
C THR A 49 11.04 3.75 -9.75
N VAL A 50 10.93 5.08 -9.81
CA VAL A 50 10.51 5.79 -11.02
C VAL A 50 11.59 5.65 -12.10
N VAL A 51 11.26 5.05 -13.24
CA VAL A 51 12.19 4.87 -14.37
C VAL A 51 11.96 5.85 -15.51
N LYS A 52 10.77 6.44 -15.60
CA LYS A 52 10.42 7.43 -16.62
C LYS A 52 9.37 8.41 -16.10
N ILE A 53 9.45 9.65 -16.57
CA ILE A 53 8.48 10.71 -16.28
C ILE A 53 8.18 11.45 -17.59
N ASP A 54 6.91 11.52 -17.98
CA ASP A 54 6.43 12.31 -19.11
C ASP A 54 5.37 13.32 -18.63
N PRO A 55 5.35 14.57 -19.16
CA PRO A 55 4.33 15.55 -18.81
C PRO A 55 2.95 15.21 -19.40
N LYS A 56 1.86 15.46 -18.65
CA LYS A 56 0.47 15.30 -19.12
C LYS A 56 -0.42 16.43 -18.57
N GLY A 57 -0.35 17.60 -19.20
CA GLY A 57 -1.08 18.79 -18.73
C GLY A 57 -0.62 19.21 -17.33
N ASN A 58 -1.54 19.22 -16.36
CA ASN A 58 -1.22 19.48 -14.95
C ASN A 58 -0.80 18.22 -14.17
N ASP A 59 -0.83 17.05 -14.82
CA ASP A 59 -0.44 15.77 -14.25
C ASP A 59 0.92 15.33 -14.83
N LYS A 60 1.51 14.29 -14.24
CA LYS A 60 2.65 13.56 -14.79
C LYS A 60 2.27 12.10 -15.03
N ILE A 61 2.87 11.51 -16.06
CA ILE A 61 2.85 10.08 -16.31
C ILE A 61 4.19 9.52 -15.83
N VAL A 62 4.16 8.60 -14.89
CA VAL A 62 5.34 7.94 -14.36
C VAL A 62 5.31 6.46 -14.69
N GLN A 63 6.49 5.89 -14.93
CA GLN A 63 6.64 4.47 -15.20
C GLN A 63 7.54 3.80 -14.17
N PHE A 64 7.25 2.52 -13.92
CA PHE A 64 7.97 1.63 -13.03
C PHE A 64 8.22 0.30 -13.73
N ASP A 65 9.38 -0.30 -13.52
CA ASP A 65 9.61 -1.70 -13.88
C ASP A 65 9.42 -2.56 -12.61
N LEU A 66 8.58 -3.58 -12.71
CA LEU A 66 8.22 -4.49 -11.63
C LEU A 66 8.86 -5.84 -11.89
N LEU A 67 9.56 -6.36 -10.88
CA LEU A 67 10.07 -7.72 -10.89
C LEU A 67 8.93 -8.73 -10.81
N GLU A 68 9.16 -9.93 -11.32
CA GLU A 68 8.20 -11.05 -11.19
C GLU A 68 7.86 -11.36 -9.72
N GLU A 69 8.84 -11.22 -8.81
CA GLU A 69 8.60 -11.35 -7.37
C GLU A 69 7.61 -10.30 -6.86
N THR A 70 7.81 -9.02 -7.20
CA THR A 70 6.89 -7.92 -6.84
C THR A 70 5.49 -8.17 -7.39
N TRP A 71 5.40 -8.64 -8.63
CA TRP A 71 4.13 -8.98 -9.26
C TRP A 71 3.38 -10.07 -8.48
N GLY A 72 4.08 -11.15 -8.10
CA GLY A 72 3.48 -12.30 -7.42
C GLY A 72 3.07 -12.05 -5.96
N VAL A 73 3.64 -11.03 -5.30
CA VAL A 73 3.37 -10.74 -3.87
C VAL A 73 2.57 -9.46 -3.63
N THR A 74 2.08 -8.80 -4.68
CA THR A 74 1.27 -7.59 -4.56
C THR A 74 -0.07 -7.71 -5.30
N ASN A 75 -1.00 -6.82 -4.96
CA ASN A 75 -2.29 -6.68 -5.63
C ASN A 75 -2.19 -5.94 -6.97
N LEU A 76 -1.01 -5.44 -7.34
CA LEU A 76 -0.78 -4.77 -8.62
C LEU A 76 -1.07 -5.71 -9.80
N GLN A 77 -0.97 -7.02 -9.60
CA GLN A 77 -1.35 -8.02 -10.59
C GLN A 77 -2.84 -8.04 -10.96
N TYR A 78 -3.69 -7.42 -10.13
CA TYR A 78 -5.12 -7.31 -10.37
C TYR A 78 -5.54 -5.93 -10.90
N CYS A 79 -4.61 -4.99 -10.99
CA CYS A 79 -4.89 -3.66 -11.51
C CYS A 79 -5.08 -3.70 -13.03
N ILE A 80 -5.97 -2.85 -13.52
CA ILE A 80 -6.21 -2.60 -14.94
C ILE A 80 -6.15 -1.10 -15.21
N SER A 81 -6.16 -0.71 -16.49
CA SER A 81 -6.32 0.71 -16.86
C SER A 81 -7.57 1.29 -16.19
N GLY A 82 -7.41 2.43 -15.52
CA GLY A 82 -8.44 3.11 -14.74
C GLY A 82 -8.47 2.74 -13.26
N SER A 83 -7.78 1.69 -12.81
CA SER A 83 -7.70 1.36 -11.38
C SER A 83 -7.06 2.48 -10.57
N LEU A 84 -7.61 2.76 -9.39
CA LEU A 84 -6.99 3.67 -8.44
C LEU A 84 -5.94 2.97 -7.57
N VAL A 85 -4.86 3.70 -7.28
CA VAL A 85 -3.76 3.25 -6.41
C VAL A 85 -3.37 4.33 -5.41
N ASN A 86 -3.07 3.94 -4.17
CA ASN A 86 -2.55 4.82 -3.15
C ASN A 86 -1.10 5.20 -3.42
N LEU A 87 -0.76 6.49 -3.29
CA LEU A 87 0.58 7.00 -3.52
C LEU A 87 1.13 7.74 -2.30
N GLU A 88 2.39 7.45 -1.97
CA GLU A 88 3.16 8.15 -0.93
C GLU A 88 4.62 8.27 -1.38
N ARG A 89 5.18 9.49 -1.35
CA ARG A 89 6.60 9.72 -1.62
C ARG A 89 7.46 9.22 -0.45
N SER A 90 8.72 8.93 -0.75
CA SER A 90 9.68 8.59 0.29
C SER A 90 9.81 9.71 1.32
N LEU A 91 9.91 9.33 2.60
CA LEU A 91 10.06 10.27 3.70
C LEU A 91 11.35 11.09 3.55
N GLU A 92 11.22 12.42 3.54
CA GLU A 92 12.36 13.33 3.54
C GLU A 92 13.14 13.28 4.86
N ALA A 93 14.44 13.58 4.79
CA ALA A 93 15.25 13.74 5.99
C ALA A 93 14.71 14.90 6.86
N GLY A 94 14.34 14.62 8.10
CA GLY A 94 13.69 15.58 9.00
C GLY A 94 12.17 15.72 8.78
N GLY A 95 11.59 14.94 7.86
CA GLY A 95 10.16 14.85 7.66
C GLY A 95 9.42 14.26 8.88
N ARG A 96 8.09 14.42 8.89
CA ARG A 96 7.25 13.91 9.98
C ARG A 96 6.86 12.46 9.74
N LEU A 97 7.14 11.59 10.71
CA LEU A 97 6.61 10.22 10.75
C LEU A 97 5.18 10.25 11.33
N GLY A 98 4.18 10.46 10.47
CA GLY A 98 2.79 10.63 10.89
C GLY A 98 2.04 9.33 11.22
N GLY A 99 2.42 8.22 10.58
CA GLY A 99 1.93 6.87 10.87
C GLY A 99 2.97 6.05 11.63
N HIS A 100 3.50 5.01 10.99
CA HIS A 100 4.55 4.14 11.54
C HIS A 100 5.63 3.88 10.47
N PHE A 101 6.66 3.10 10.80
CA PHE A 101 7.70 2.75 9.82
C PHE A 101 7.15 1.80 8.76
N VAL A 102 6.84 2.36 7.59
CA VAL A 102 6.48 1.60 6.39
C VAL A 102 7.72 1.53 5.51
N THR A 103 8.17 0.33 5.19
CA THR A 103 9.35 0.09 4.35
C THR A 103 8.98 0.08 2.86
N GLY A 104 7.74 -0.32 2.58
CA GLY A 104 7.21 -0.57 1.26
C GLY A 104 7.55 -1.95 0.70
N HIS A 105 7.92 -2.89 1.57
CA HIS A 105 8.19 -4.28 1.24
C HIS A 105 7.00 -5.14 1.67
N ILE A 106 6.13 -5.44 0.71
CA ILE A 106 4.88 -6.15 0.97
C ILE A 106 5.16 -7.59 1.43
N ASP A 107 4.61 -7.95 2.60
CA ASP A 107 4.75 -9.29 3.16
C ASP A 107 3.82 -10.30 2.49
N GLY A 108 2.67 -9.85 2.02
CA GLY A 108 1.75 -10.65 1.24
C GLY A 108 0.44 -9.94 0.93
N VAL A 109 -0.41 -10.66 0.22
CA VAL A 109 -1.73 -10.18 -0.19
C VAL A 109 -2.79 -10.73 0.76
N GLY A 110 -3.57 -9.83 1.35
CA GLY A 110 -4.78 -10.15 2.09
C GLY A 110 -6.03 -10.03 1.22
N LYS A 111 -7.18 -10.46 1.74
CA LYS A 111 -8.49 -10.28 1.10
C LYS A 111 -9.47 -9.66 2.05
N ILE A 112 -10.27 -8.71 1.57
CA ILE A 112 -11.35 -8.15 2.38
C ILE A 112 -12.44 -9.22 2.58
N ALA A 113 -12.64 -9.63 3.82
CA ALA A 113 -13.59 -10.66 4.23
C ALA A 113 -14.92 -10.07 4.73
N GLN A 114 -14.93 -8.79 5.16
CA GLN A 114 -16.14 -8.09 5.57
C GLN A 114 -15.98 -6.58 5.47
N TRP A 115 -17.05 -5.89 5.09
CA TRP A 115 -17.23 -4.45 5.23
C TRP A 115 -18.41 -4.17 6.16
N GLU A 116 -18.23 -3.30 7.15
CA GLU A 116 -19.28 -2.86 8.05
C GLU A 116 -19.18 -1.34 8.23
N GLN A 117 -20.26 -0.62 7.94
CA GLN A 117 -20.34 0.82 8.23
C GLN A 117 -20.94 1.04 9.61
N LYS A 118 -20.28 1.85 10.45
CA LYS A 118 -20.81 2.30 11.75
C LYS A 118 -20.77 3.81 11.83
N GLY A 119 -21.92 4.44 11.60
CA GLY A 119 -21.97 5.90 11.45
C GLY A 119 -21.17 6.34 10.23
N GLU A 120 -20.21 7.24 10.44
CA GLU A 120 -19.33 7.73 9.39
C GLU A 120 -18.07 6.85 9.20
N ASP A 121 -17.73 6.07 10.21
CA ASP A 121 -16.58 5.16 10.18
C ASP A 121 -16.94 3.84 9.51
N ARG A 122 -15.91 3.17 9.00
CA ARG A 122 -16.01 1.84 8.42
C ARG A 122 -15.07 0.88 9.12
N LYS A 123 -15.55 -0.31 9.46
CA LYS A 123 -14.74 -1.43 9.90
C LYS A 123 -14.56 -2.39 8.74
N ILE A 124 -13.32 -2.75 8.46
CA ILE A 124 -13.01 -3.82 7.52
C ILE A 124 -12.37 -4.99 8.25
N LYS A 125 -12.78 -6.20 7.87
CA LYS A 125 -12.15 -7.45 8.29
C LYS A 125 -11.37 -8.00 7.12
N ILE A 126 -10.11 -8.34 7.35
CA ILE A 126 -9.19 -8.82 6.32
C ILE A 126 -8.74 -10.22 6.69
N PHE A 127 -8.86 -11.15 5.75
CA PHE A 127 -8.14 -12.42 5.78
C PHE A 127 -6.68 -12.18 5.38
N ALA A 128 -5.73 -12.75 6.13
CA ALA A 128 -4.31 -12.59 5.83
C ALA A 128 -3.52 -13.89 5.96
N PRO A 129 -2.46 -14.09 5.14
CA PRO A 129 -1.58 -15.24 5.27
C PRO A 129 -0.92 -15.34 6.65
N ASN A 130 -0.64 -16.55 7.12
CA ASN A 130 -0.03 -16.77 8.44
C ASN A 130 1.30 -16.01 8.64
N LYS A 131 2.10 -15.88 7.56
CA LYS A 131 3.35 -15.10 7.56
C LYS A 131 3.17 -13.62 7.91
N VAL A 132 1.99 -13.05 7.65
CA VAL A 132 1.61 -11.69 8.05
C VAL A 132 0.98 -11.72 9.44
N MET A 133 -0.01 -12.60 9.65
CA MET A 133 -0.79 -12.68 10.89
C MET A 133 0.08 -12.86 12.14
N ARG A 134 1.22 -13.54 12.05
CA ARG A 134 2.16 -13.72 13.17
C ARG A 134 2.71 -12.42 13.75
N TYR A 135 2.67 -11.31 12.99
CA TYR A 135 3.13 -9.99 13.42
C TYR A 135 1.97 -9.01 13.68
N VAL A 136 0.71 -9.46 13.51
CA VAL A 136 -0.47 -8.63 13.75
C VAL A 136 -0.87 -8.74 15.21
N VAL A 137 -0.86 -7.61 15.93
CA VAL A 137 -1.21 -7.54 17.35
C VAL A 137 -2.32 -6.52 17.59
N HIS A 138 -3.18 -6.77 18.58
CA HIS A 138 -4.24 -5.82 18.96
C HIS A 138 -3.62 -4.48 19.37
N LYS A 139 -4.16 -3.37 18.84
CA LYS A 139 -3.61 -2.00 18.96
C LYS A 139 -2.23 -1.78 18.34
N GLY A 140 -1.70 -2.75 17.62
CA GLY A 140 -0.50 -2.58 16.79
C GLY A 140 -0.79 -1.84 15.48
N SER A 141 0.29 -1.51 14.78
CA SER A 141 0.25 -0.91 13.45
C SER A 141 0.33 -1.97 12.34
N ILE A 142 -0.34 -1.68 11.23
CA ILE A 142 -0.23 -2.44 9.99
C ILE A 142 -0.43 -1.48 8.81
N ALA A 143 0.26 -1.71 7.69
CA ALA A 143 -0.03 -0.99 6.46
C ALA A 143 -0.91 -1.85 5.53
N ILE A 144 -2.02 -1.28 5.06
CA ILE A 144 -2.95 -1.91 4.10
C ILE A 144 -3.02 -1.04 2.85
N ASP A 145 -2.60 -1.55 1.70
CA ASP A 145 -2.40 -0.74 0.47
C ASP A 145 -1.58 0.53 0.75
N GLY A 146 -0.59 0.42 1.64
CA GLY A 146 0.25 1.54 2.11
C GLY A 146 -0.40 2.43 3.17
N ILE A 147 -1.66 2.24 3.54
CA ILE A 147 -2.32 3.05 4.57
C ILE A 147 -1.93 2.53 5.95
N SER A 148 -1.27 3.36 6.75
CA SER A 148 -0.98 3.07 8.16
C SER A 148 -2.27 3.07 8.97
N LEU A 149 -2.63 1.92 9.54
CA LEU A 149 -3.86 1.71 10.30
C LEU A 149 -3.58 1.00 11.63
N THR A 150 -4.49 1.23 12.58
CA THR A 150 -4.45 0.57 13.90
C THR A 150 -5.31 -0.68 13.88
N VAL A 151 -4.71 -1.81 14.27
CA VAL A 151 -5.39 -3.09 14.40
C VAL A 151 -6.40 -3.01 15.55
N ALA A 152 -7.67 -3.17 15.21
CA ALA A 152 -8.78 -3.14 16.15
C ALA A 152 -9.03 -4.50 16.80
N GLU A 153 -8.98 -5.58 16.03
CA GLU A 153 -9.28 -6.94 16.48
C GLU A 153 -8.35 -7.93 15.76
N VAL A 154 -7.99 -9.01 16.45
CA VAL A 154 -7.16 -10.09 15.92
C VAL A 154 -7.84 -11.42 16.18
N GLU A 155 -8.00 -12.21 15.13
CA GLU A 155 -8.50 -13.58 15.15
C GLU A 155 -7.45 -14.51 14.53
N LYS A 156 -7.76 -15.81 14.37
CA LYS A 156 -6.79 -16.81 13.90
C LYS A 156 -6.23 -16.51 12.51
N GLU A 157 -7.08 -16.14 11.56
CA GLU A 157 -6.73 -15.92 10.15
C GLU A 157 -7.19 -14.55 9.64
N HIS A 158 -7.76 -13.74 10.54
CA HIS A 158 -8.35 -12.46 10.21
C HIS A 158 -7.93 -11.41 11.22
N PHE A 159 -7.91 -10.16 10.78
CA PHE A 159 -7.85 -9.01 11.67
C PHE A 159 -8.79 -7.93 11.16
N SER A 160 -9.11 -6.97 12.02
CA SER A 160 -9.95 -5.84 11.63
C SER A 160 -9.28 -4.50 11.92
N VAL A 161 -9.61 -3.49 11.13
CA VAL A 161 -9.19 -2.09 11.31
C VAL A 161 -10.38 -1.16 11.14
N TRP A 162 -10.28 0.03 11.73
CA TRP A 162 -11.22 1.12 11.52
C TRP A 162 -10.66 2.11 10.51
N ILE A 163 -11.52 2.60 9.63
CA ILE A 163 -11.21 3.62 8.62
C ILE A 163 -12.15 4.79 8.85
N ILE A 164 -11.55 5.94 9.17
CA ILE A 164 -12.25 7.20 9.34
C ILE A 164 -12.64 7.80 7.98
N PRO A 165 -13.65 8.70 7.93
CA PRO A 165 -14.12 9.31 6.67
C PRO A 165 -13.01 9.93 5.84
N HIS A 166 -12.09 10.68 6.47
CA HIS A 166 -11.00 11.34 5.78
C HIS A 166 -10.10 10.34 5.01
N THR A 167 -9.69 9.25 5.67
CA THR A 167 -8.88 8.20 5.06
C THR A 167 -9.65 7.48 3.95
N PHE A 168 -10.93 7.20 4.16
CA PHE A 168 -11.76 6.56 3.14
C PHE A 168 -11.86 7.40 1.86
N GLU A 169 -12.12 8.70 1.99
CA GLU A 169 -12.28 9.59 0.82
C GLU A 169 -10.97 9.84 0.07
N LEU A 170 -9.85 9.96 0.80
CA LEU A 170 -8.55 10.30 0.22
C LEU A 170 -7.87 9.13 -0.51
N THR A 171 -8.20 7.89 -0.13
CA THR A 171 -7.47 6.68 -0.55
C THR A 171 -8.26 5.80 -1.51
N ALA A 172 -7.56 4.94 -2.24
CA ALA A 172 -8.11 3.94 -3.15
C ALA A 172 -8.92 2.84 -2.42
N ILE A 173 -8.91 2.78 -1.08
CA ILE A 173 -9.67 1.80 -0.32
C ILE A 173 -11.18 1.92 -0.58
N LYS A 174 -11.66 3.11 -0.98
CA LYS A 174 -13.07 3.35 -1.33
C LYS A 174 -13.57 2.59 -2.55
N GLU A 175 -12.66 2.12 -3.40
CA GLU A 175 -13.00 1.28 -4.55
C GLU A 175 -12.99 -0.21 -4.21
N ARG A 176 -12.51 -0.59 -3.02
CA ARG A 176 -12.38 -1.99 -2.64
C ARG A 176 -13.71 -2.56 -2.16
N SER A 177 -14.05 -3.72 -2.69
CA SER A 177 -15.25 -4.50 -2.36
C SER A 177 -14.90 -5.76 -1.58
N LEU A 178 -15.93 -6.49 -1.16
CA LEU A 178 -15.77 -7.81 -0.56
C LEU A 178 -15.02 -8.76 -1.52
N GLY A 179 -13.98 -9.43 -1.03
CA GLY A 179 -13.14 -10.35 -1.80
C GLY A 179 -11.92 -9.71 -2.44
N ASP A 180 -11.87 -8.38 -2.53
CA ASP A 180 -10.76 -7.68 -3.17
C ASP A 180 -9.43 -7.86 -2.41
N ALA A 181 -8.36 -7.88 -3.20
CA ALA A 181 -6.99 -8.04 -2.73
C ALA A 181 -6.42 -6.72 -2.21
N VAL A 182 -5.73 -6.79 -1.06
CA VAL A 182 -4.99 -5.67 -0.48
C VAL A 182 -3.55 -6.08 -0.18
N ASN A 183 -2.61 -5.18 -0.42
CA ASN A 183 -1.22 -5.34 0.00
C ASN A 183 -1.14 -5.19 1.52
N LEU A 184 -0.44 -6.13 2.17
CA LEU A 184 -0.22 -6.09 3.61
C LEU A 184 1.28 -5.99 3.90
N GLU A 185 1.64 -5.00 4.69
CA GLU A 185 2.96 -4.90 5.30
C GLU A 185 2.82 -4.83 6.82
N SER A 186 3.46 -5.78 7.50
CA SER A 186 3.49 -5.86 8.95
C SER A 186 4.53 -4.90 9.51
N ASP A 187 4.29 -4.36 10.71
CA ASP A 187 5.26 -3.49 11.38
C ASP A 187 6.64 -4.18 11.51
N ILE A 188 7.65 -3.53 10.92
CA ILE A 188 9.02 -4.02 10.88
C ILE A 188 9.60 -4.25 12.28
N VAL A 189 9.13 -3.50 13.29
CA VAL A 189 9.55 -3.67 14.68
C VAL A 189 9.24 -5.09 15.18
N GLY A 190 8.06 -5.63 14.84
CA GLY A 190 7.67 -6.98 15.23
C GLY A 190 8.62 -8.06 14.69
N LYS A 191 9.10 -7.89 13.45
CA LYS A 191 10.06 -8.81 12.81
C LYS A 191 11.43 -8.77 13.48
N TYR A 192 11.90 -7.57 13.84
CA TYR A 192 13.17 -7.43 14.58
C TYR A 192 13.08 -8.01 15.99
N VAL A 193 11.97 -7.78 16.70
CA VAL A 193 11.72 -8.35 18.04
C VAL A 193 11.73 -9.88 17.97
N GLU A 194 11.03 -10.48 17.01
CA GLU A 194 11.05 -11.93 16.84
C GLU A 194 12.46 -12.45 16.54
N ARG A 195 13.17 -11.85 15.58
CA ARG A 195 14.53 -12.26 15.22
C ARG A 195 15.50 -12.19 16.40
N PHE A 196 15.28 -11.24 17.31
CA PHE A 196 16.08 -11.11 18.53
C PHE A 196 15.68 -12.13 19.60
N ALA A 197 14.37 -12.35 19.80
CA ALA A 197 13.83 -13.21 20.86
C ALA A 197 13.91 -14.72 20.57
N VAL A 198 13.93 -15.12 19.29
CA VAL A 198 13.99 -16.54 18.85
C VAL A 198 15.45 -17.00 18.66
N ARG A 199 16.42 -16.28 19.24
CA ARG A 199 17.82 -16.69 19.32
C ARG A 199 18.12 -17.50 20.58
#